data_AF-A0A7C9F4U5-F1
#
_entry.id   AF-A0A7C9F4U5-F1
#
_cell.length_a   1.000
_cell.length_b   1.000
_cell.length_c   1.000
_cell.angle_alpha   90.00
_cell.angle_beta   90.00
_cell.angle_gamma   90.00
#
_symmetry.space_group_name_H-M   'P 1'
#
loop_
_entity.id
_entity.type
_entity.pdbx_description
1 polymer ?
#
loop_
_entity_poly.entity_id
_entity_poly.type
_entity_poly.pdbx_seq_one_letter_code
_entity_poly.pdbx_strand_id
1 'polypeptide(L)'
;LTIDSSSRIRVKGLTIQNSQQMHFVISHSDSVRVSNILISAPGDSPNTDGIHISASTNVTLLNCKIGTGDDCVSIVNASSSVKMKKIYCGPGHGISIGSLGKDNSTRIVTKVVLSGAFIKNTTNGVRVKTWQGGSGFVRGVQFENVMMEDVVNPIIIDQFYCDSPNPCSNQTTAVQISKIMYRNITGTTKSKEAMKFACSDMFPCRSIVLTNIDLQKKDGTAETYCNSATGFGFGTINPSADCLTSDDKYYSSSSEKDHPSVSEMGITQLEESKEDLLVHTEL
;
A
#
# COMPACT_ATOMS: atom_id res chain seq x y z
N LEU A 1 18.27 18.88 3.23
CA LEU A 1 18.52 18.73 4.70
C LEU A 1 18.47 17.24 5.02
N THR A 2 19.42 16.73 5.79
CA THR A 2 19.47 15.31 6.17
C THR A 2 19.60 15.18 7.68
N ILE A 3 18.74 14.35 8.27
CA ILE A 3 18.87 13.82 9.63
C ILE A 3 19.23 12.35 9.47
N ASP A 4 20.46 11.98 9.83
CA ASP A 4 20.95 10.61 9.73
C ASP A 4 21.47 10.12 11.09
N SER A 5 21.32 8.83 11.36
CA SER A 5 21.91 8.15 12.52
C SER A 5 21.64 8.86 13.85
N SER A 6 20.42 9.38 14.02
CA SER A 6 20.07 10.32 15.10
C SER A 6 18.87 9.84 15.90
N SER A 7 18.74 10.32 17.14
CA SER A 7 17.57 10.05 17.98
C SER A 7 16.99 11.29 18.66
N ARG A 8 15.68 11.28 18.90
CA ARG A 8 14.96 12.36 19.63
C ARG A 8 15.10 13.75 18.99
N ILE A 9 15.06 13.79 17.66
CA ILE A 9 15.19 15.03 16.90
C ILE A 9 13.83 15.73 16.78
N ARG A 10 13.84 17.06 16.91
CA ARG A 10 12.69 17.92 16.65
C ARG A 10 13.05 18.99 15.64
N VAL A 11 12.34 19.03 14.53
CA VAL A 11 12.46 20.08 13.50
C VAL A 11 11.13 20.80 13.36
N LYS A 12 11.17 22.14 13.37
CA LYS A 12 9.96 22.96 13.31
C LYS A 12 10.17 24.22 12.48
N GLY A 13 9.16 24.59 11.69
CA GLY A 13 9.07 25.94 11.11
C GLY A 13 10.03 26.22 9.95
N LEU A 14 10.64 25.20 9.36
CA LEU A 14 11.57 25.37 8.25
C LEU A 14 10.83 25.53 6.93
N THR A 15 11.36 26.41 6.08
CA THR A 15 11.05 26.49 4.66
C THR A 15 12.25 25.96 3.87
N ILE A 16 12.04 24.96 3.02
CA ILE A 16 13.08 24.36 2.18
C ILE A 16 12.63 24.50 0.72
N GLN A 17 13.44 25.12 -0.14
CA GLN A 17 13.06 25.41 -1.51
C GLN A 17 14.11 24.94 -2.51
N ASN A 18 13.64 24.44 -3.65
CA ASN A 18 14.44 24.17 -4.84
C ASN A 18 15.69 23.32 -4.56
N SER A 19 15.53 22.25 -3.77
CA SER A 19 16.59 21.27 -3.62
C SER A 19 16.86 20.59 -4.96
N GLN A 20 18.13 20.25 -5.23
CA GLN A 20 18.51 19.54 -6.45
C GLN A 20 17.97 18.09 -6.49
N GLN A 21 17.60 17.53 -5.34
CA GLN A 21 16.99 16.20 -5.19
C GLN A 21 15.99 16.23 -4.00
N MET A 22 16.03 15.23 -3.12
CA MET A 22 15.22 15.13 -1.92
C MET A 22 15.46 16.32 -0.97
N HIS A 23 14.39 17.00 -0.57
CA HIS A 23 14.46 18.20 0.26
C HIS A 23 14.81 17.91 1.72
N PHE A 24 14.15 16.90 2.30
CA PHE A 24 14.34 16.49 3.69
C PHE A 24 14.47 14.97 3.77
N VAL A 25 15.66 14.48 4.08
CA VAL A 25 15.94 13.07 4.33
C VAL A 25 15.96 12.77 5.84
N ILE A 26 15.23 11.73 6.25
CA ILE A 26 15.29 11.12 7.59
C ILE A 26 15.75 9.68 7.41
N SER A 27 16.95 9.38 7.90
CA SER A 27 17.66 8.13 7.63
C SER A 27 18.24 7.55 8.92
N HIS A 28 18.21 6.22 9.09
CA HIS A 28 18.78 5.50 10.24
C HIS A 28 18.46 6.12 11.62
N SER A 29 17.25 6.67 11.78
CA SER A 29 16.92 7.51 12.93
C SER A 29 15.75 6.98 13.74
N ASP A 30 15.69 7.34 15.03
CA ASP A 30 14.58 7.02 15.91
C ASP A 30 13.97 8.29 16.53
N SER A 31 12.65 8.29 16.72
CA SER A 31 11.95 9.34 17.46
C SER A 31 12.17 10.74 16.86
N VAL A 32 11.96 10.88 15.55
CA VAL A 32 12.09 12.15 14.82
C VAL A 32 10.72 12.80 14.67
N ARG A 33 10.58 14.07 15.08
CA ARG A 33 9.36 14.86 14.91
C ARG A 33 9.60 16.08 14.05
N VAL A 34 8.93 16.14 12.91
CA VAL A 34 8.97 17.27 11.98
C VAL A 34 7.60 17.95 11.99
N SER A 35 7.56 19.27 12.12
CA SER A 35 6.28 19.98 12.16
C SER A 35 6.31 21.39 11.57
N ASN A 36 5.18 21.82 10.99
CA ASN A 36 5.01 23.17 10.44
C ASN A 36 6.10 23.52 9.42
N ILE A 37 6.43 22.58 8.53
CA ILE A 37 7.43 22.81 7.49
C ILE A 37 6.75 23.10 6.15
N LEU A 38 7.41 23.94 5.35
CA LEU A 38 7.06 24.25 3.98
C LEU A 38 8.16 23.74 3.06
N ILE A 39 7.80 22.92 2.07
CA ILE A 39 8.71 22.43 1.04
C ILE A 39 8.13 22.81 -0.32
N SER A 40 8.96 23.42 -1.18
CA SER A 40 8.54 23.83 -2.52
C SER A 40 9.63 23.63 -3.58
N ALA A 41 9.27 23.01 -4.70
CA ALA A 41 10.04 22.99 -5.95
C ALA A 41 9.08 23.02 -7.16
N PRO A 42 9.56 23.34 -8.38
CA PRO A 42 8.76 23.23 -9.60
C PRO A 42 8.17 21.81 -9.77
N GLY A 43 6.93 21.72 -10.24
CA GLY A 43 6.21 20.44 -10.37
C GLY A 43 6.73 19.51 -11.46
N ASP A 44 7.60 20.01 -12.32
CA ASP A 44 8.31 19.29 -13.38
C ASP A 44 9.77 18.97 -12.99
N SER A 45 10.19 19.27 -11.75
CA SER A 45 11.55 19.04 -11.28
C SER A 45 11.76 17.57 -10.88
N PRO A 46 12.54 16.78 -11.64
CA PRO A 46 12.63 15.34 -11.43
C PRO A 46 13.32 15.00 -10.11
N ASN A 47 12.87 13.93 -9.45
CA ASN A 47 13.51 13.35 -8.25
C ASN A 47 13.63 14.32 -7.06
N THR A 48 12.70 15.28 -6.97
CA THR A 48 12.66 16.28 -5.91
C THR A 48 11.73 15.90 -4.77
N ASP A 49 11.86 14.70 -4.20
CA ASP A 49 11.01 14.27 -3.09
C ASP A 49 10.98 15.31 -1.97
N GLY A 50 9.83 15.47 -1.33
CA GLY A 50 9.67 16.37 -0.19
C GLY A 50 10.37 15.82 1.05
N ILE A 51 9.73 14.83 1.68
CA ILE A 51 10.28 14.16 2.87
C ILE A 51 10.53 12.68 2.55
N HIS A 52 11.80 12.29 2.53
CA HIS A 52 12.23 10.92 2.31
C HIS A 52 12.56 10.25 3.65
N ILE A 53 11.95 9.10 3.94
CA ILE A 53 12.14 8.36 5.19
C ILE A 53 12.67 6.96 4.89
N SER A 54 13.87 6.66 5.38
CA SER A 54 14.54 5.37 5.23
C SER A 54 15.08 4.87 6.57
N ALA A 55 15.07 3.55 6.77
CA ALA A 55 15.67 2.87 7.92
C ALA A 55 15.38 3.51 9.30
N SER A 56 14.19 4.08 9.46
CA SER A 56 13.87 4.92 10.62
C SER A 56 12.60 4.46 11.33
N THR A 57 12.56 4.62 12.65
CA THR A 57 11.39 4.28 13.46
C THR A 57 10.87 5.46 14.26
N ASN A 58 9.59 5.43 14.61
CA ASN A 58 8.91 6.46 15.39
C ASN A 58 9.02 7.88 14.78
N VAL A 59 8.81 8.00 13.47
CA VAL A 59 8.81 9.30 12.78
C VAL A 59 7.42 9.91 12.81
N THR A 60 7.32 11.19 13.19
CA THR A 60 6.06 11.96 13.18
C THR A 60 6.18 13.19 12.30
N LEU A 61 5.33 13.30 11.29
CA LEU A 61 5.17 14.47 10.43
C LEU A 61 3.83 15.16 10.76
N LEU A 62 3.87 16.45 11.09
CA LEU A 62 2.69 17.19 11.52
C LEU A 62 2.58 18.56 10.84
N ASN A 63 1.45 18.83 10.19
CA ASN A 63 1.18 20.13 9.57
C ASN A 63 2.28 20.52 8.56
N CYS A 64 2.53 19.65 7.58
CA CYS A 64 3.54 19.89 6.55
C CYS A 64 2.85 20.27 5.25
N LYS A 65 3.35 21.30 4.57
CA LYS A 65 2.92 21.70 3.22
C LYS A 65 4.04 21.42 2.23
N ILE A 66 3.79 20.56 1.27
CA ILE A 66 4.80 20.01 0.37
C ILE A 66 4.27 20.10 -1.06
N GLY A 67 5.03 20.74 -1.94
CA GLY A 67 4.77 20.72 -3.38
C GLY A 67 6.09 20.61 -4.12
N THR A 68 6.29 19.54 -4.89
CA THR A 68 7.55 19.26 -5.59
C THR A 68 7.26 18.58 -6.92
N GLY A 69 8.29 18.13 -7.64
CA GLY A 69 8.13 17.34 -8.86
C GLY A 69 8.16 15.82 -8.63
N ASP A 70 8.25 15.35 -7.38
CA ASP A 70 8.21 13.91 -7.05
C ASP A 70 7.36 13.65 -5.79
N ASP A 71 7.59 12.55 -5.07
CA ASP A 71 6.81 12.16 -3.90
C ASP A 71 6.83 13.26 -2.83
N CYS A 72 5.67 13.70 -2.34
CA CYS A 72 5.60 14.62 -1.20
C CYS A 72 6.22 13.98 0.05
N VAL A 73 5.88 12.70 0.27
CA VAL A 73 6.50 11.87 1.29
C VAL A 73 6.78 10.50 0.69
N SER A 74 8.03 10.04 0.76
CA SER A 74 8.44 8.69 0.37
C SER A 74 8.92 7.93 1.60
N ILE A 75 8.36 6.72 1.82
CA ILE A 75 8.70 5.85 2.96
C ILE A 75 9.26 4.55 2.40
N VAL A 76 10.55 4.32 2.63
CA VAL A 76 11.28 3.18 2.04
C VAL A 76 11.77 2.21 3.12
N ASN A 77 12.65 1.29 2.74
CA ASN A 77 13.10 0.14 3.52
C ASN A 77 13.33 0.41 5.01
N ALA A 78 13.09 -0.61 5.83
CA ALA A 78 13.41 -0.66 7.25
C ALA A 78 12.77 0.50 8.04
N SER A 79 11.69 1.06 7.51
CA SER A 79 10.93 2.12 8.17
C SER A 79 9.72 1.56 8.91
N SER A 80 9.49 2.03 10.13
CA SER A 80 8.36 1.60 10.94
C SER A 80 7.78 2.69 11.83
N SER A 81 6.50 2.55 12.22
CA SER A 81 5.85 3.48 13.15
C SER A 81 5.88 4.93 12.65
N VAL A 82 5.62 5.15 11.35
CA VAL A 82 5.57 6.47 10.73
C VAL A 82 4.16 7.03 10.86
N LYS A 83 4.03 8.20 11.47
CA LYS A 83 2.75 8.91 11.65
C LYS A 83 2.77 10.24 10.92
N MET A 84 1.75 10.47 10.11
CA MET A 84 1.57 11.70 9.35
C MET A 84 0.21 12.30 9.70
N LYS A 85 0.16 13.60 9.97
CA LYS A 85 -1.09 14.29 10.31
C LYS A 85 -1.14 15.68 9.72
N LYS A 86 -2.28 16.03 9.11
CA LYS A 86 -2.51 17.32 8.45
C LYS A 86 -1.44 17.60 7.38
N ILE A 87 -1.36 16.76 6.36
CA ILE A 87 -0.42 16.94 5.25
C ILE A 87 -1.12 17.64 4.09
N TYR A 88 -0.54 18.72 3.58
CA TYR A 88 -0.89 19.27 2.27
C TYR A 88 0.16 18.78 1.28
N CYS A 89 -0.27 18.11 0.22
CA CYS A 89 0.61 17.55 -0.81
C CYS A 89 0.13 18.01 -2.19
N GLY A 90 0.99 18.68 -2.96
CA GLY A 90 0.65 19.09 -4.32
C GLY A 90 1.34 20.36 -4.79
N PRO A 91 1.89 20.39 -6.01
CA PRO A 91 1.99 19.28 -6.99
C PRO A 91 2.98 18.18 -6.56
N GLY A 92 3.12 17.11 -7.35
CA GLY A 92 4.08 16.01 -7.13
C GLY A 92 3.51 14.62 -7.40
N HIS A 93 4.10 13.59 -6.79
CA HIS A 93 3.72 12.18 -6.98
C HIS A 93 2.86 11.57 -5.86
N GLY A 94 2.48 12.36 -4.86
CA GLY A 94 1.63 11.92 -3.75
C GLY A 94 2.39 11.47 -2.52
N ILE A 95 1.77 10.60 -1.72
CA ILE A 95 2.36 9.98 -0.53
C ILE A 95 2.61 8.50 -0.84
N SER A 96 3.88 8.11 -0.86
CA SER A 96 4.30 6.80 -1.37
C SER A 96 5.01 5.97 -0.32
N ILE A 97 4.65 4.68 -0.25
CA ILE A 97 5.46 3.62 0.35
C ILE A 97 6.22 2.93 -0.78
N GLY A 98 7.54 2.96 -0.71
CA GLY A 98 8.46 2.40 -1.69
C GLY A 98 9.16 3.45 -2.56
N SER A 99 9.87 3.03 -3.62
CA SER A 99 9.85 1.66 -4.15
C SER A 99 10.56 0.64 -3.26
N LEU A 100 10.05 -0.59 -3.23
CA LEU A 100 10.59 -1.69 -2.39
C LEU A 100 10.87 -2.92 -3.24
N GLY A 101 11.98 -3.61 -3.00
CA GLY A 101 12.26 -4.92 -3.58
C GLY A 101 13.14 -4.89 -4.83
N LYS A 102 13.65 -3.71 -5.23
CA LYS A 102 14.59 -3.58 -6.35
C LYS A 102 15.76 -4.53 -6.17
N ASP A 103 16.25 -5.09 -7.27
CA ASP A 103 17.40 -6.02 -7.30
C ASP A 103 17.24 -7.22 -6.35
N ASN A 104 16.03 -7.81 -6.35
CA ASN A 104 15.64 -8.98 -5.56
C ASN A 104 15.85 -8.82 -4.06
N SER A 105 15.83 -7.57 -3.59
CA SER A 105 16.17 -7.27 -2.21
C SER A 105 15.01 -7.50 -1.25
N THR A 106 15.34 -7.89 -0.02
CA THR A 106 14.36 -7.94 1.06
C THR A 106 14.10 -6.54 1.60
N ARG A 107 12.83 -6.16 1.68
CA ARG A 107 12.38 -4.85 2.14
C ARG A 107 11.20 -4.95 3.09
N ILE A 108 11.24 -4.17 4.16
CA ILE A 108 10.18 -4.19 5.19
C ILE A 108 9.74 -2.76 5.50
N VAL A 109 8.42 -2.52 5.49
CA VAL A 109 7.79 -1.29 5.98
C VAL A 109 6.56 -1.66 6.82
N THR A 110 6.42 -1.08 8.02
CA THR A 110 5.28 -1.40 8.89
C THR A 110 4.72 -0.21 9.65
N LYS A 111 3.46 -0.32 10.07
CA LYS A 111 2.83 0.64 11.00
C LYS A 111 2.91 2.09 10.49
N VAL A 112 2.44 2.30 9.26
CA VAL A 112 2.35 3.64 8.65
C VAL A 112 0.92 4.16 8.81
N VAL A 113 0.77 5.36 9.36
CA VAL A 113 -0.55 5.97 9.55
C VAL A 113 -0.52 7.39 8.99
N LEU A 114 -1.37 7.67 8.01
CA LEU A 114 -1.69 9.02 7.55
C LEU A 114 -3.09 9.39 8.05
N SER A 115 -3.19 10.42 8.88
CA SER A 115 -4.45 10.90 9.45
C SER A 115 -4.68 12.37 9.11
N GLY A 116 -5.48 12.62 8.07
CA GLY A 116 -5.74 13.97 7.56
C GLY A 116 -4.73 14.38 6.50
N ALA A 117 -5.15 14.39 5.24
CA ALA A 117 -4.39 14.98 4.14
C ALA A 117 -5.29 15.66 3.12
N PHE A 118 -4.75 16.71 2.50
CA PHE A 118 -5.30 17.30 1.28
C PHE A 118 -4.27 17.12 0.17
N ILE A 119 -4.62 16.34 -0.86
CA ILE A 119 -3.73 16.00 -1.97
C ILE A 119 -4.28 16.59 -3.25
N LYS A 120 -3.52 17.46 -3.91
CA LYS A 120 -4.00 18.23 -5.06
C LYS A 120 -3.02 18.24 -6.22
N ASN A 121 -3.53 18.06 -7.43
CA ASN A 121 -2.73 18.14 -8.67
C ASN A 121 -1.46 17.27 -8.64
N THR A 122 -1.58 16.05 -8.09
CA THR A 122 -0.51 15.06 -8.06
C THR A 122 -0.76 13.93 -9.05
N THR A 123 0.29 13.20 -9.42
CA THR A 123 0.13 12.00 -10.26
C THR A 123 -0.46 10.82 -9.48
N ASN A 124 -0.30 10.77 -8.15
CA ASN A 124 -0.95 9.78 -7.30
C ASN A 124 -1.42 10.40 -5.98
N GLY A 125 -2.39 9.76 -5.33
CA GLY A 125 -2.82 10.13 -3.98
C GLY A 125 -1.97 9.41 -2.95
N VAL A 126 -2.46 8.24 -2.51
CA VAL A 126 -1.75 7.33 -1.61
C VAL A 126 -1.32 6.07 -2.37
N ARG A 127 -0.02 5.77 -2.32
CA ARG A 127 0.61 4.77 -3.19
C ARG A 127 1.45 3.76 -2.41
N VAL A 128 1.39 2.49 -2.78
CA VAL A 128 2.38 1.47 -2.44
C VAL A 128 2.97 0.92 -3.73
N LYS A 129 4.29 1.04 -3.90
CA LYS A 129 5.00 0.59 -5.11
C LYS A 129 6.11 -0.40 -4.77
N THR A 130 6.09 -1.58 -5.38
CA THR A 130 7.12 -2.61 -5.18
C THR A 130 7.56 -3.21 -6.50
N TRP A 131 8.82 -3.61 -6.57
CA TRP A 131 9.42 -4.29 -7.71
C TRP A 131 9.10 -5.78 -7.67
N GLN A 132 8.89 -6.37 -8.86
CA GLN A 132 8.96 -7.82 -9.02
C GLN A 132 10.38 -8.32 -8.66
N GLY A 133 10.47 -9.55 -8.16
CA GLY A 133 11.72 -10.15 -7.68
C GLY A 133 11.99 -9.89 -6.19
N GLY A 134 11.42 -8.82 -5.63
CA GLY A 134 11.60 -8.45 -4.23
C GLY A 134 11.04 -9.45 -3.21
N SER A 135 11.42 -9.28 -1.96
CA SER A 135 10.93 -10.08 -0.81
C SER A 135 10.73 -9.22 0.44
N GLY A 136 10.17 -9.78 1.50
CA GLY A 136 9.82 -9.05 2.72
C GLY A 136 8.34 -8.64 2.75
N PHE A 137 7.99 -7.52 3.40
CA PHE A 137 6.58 -7.15 3.54
C PHE A 137 6.29 -5.67 3.80
N VAL A 138 5.13 -5.23 3.32
CA VAL A 138 4.44 -4.00 3.76
C VAL A 138 3.20 -4.40 4.55
N ARG A 139 3.11 -3.97 5.82
CA ARG A 139 1.98 -4.37 6.69
C ARG A 139 1.55 -3.33 7.71
N GLY A 140 0.23 -3.23 7.91
CA GLY A 140 -0.35 -2.36 8.94
C GLY A 140 -0.23 -0.90 8.51
N VAL A 141 -0.80 -0.61 7.35
CA VAL A 141 -0.84 0.74 6.78
C VAL A 141 -2.26 1.25 6.86
N GLN A 142 -2.43 2.50 7.28
CA GLN A 142 -3.71 3.17 7.38
C GLN A 142 -3.64 4.55 6.73
N PHE A 143 -4.45 4.78 5.73
CA PHE A 143 -4.69 6.09 5.13
C PHE A 143 -6.10 6.53 5.50
N GLU A 144 -6.22 7.61 6.27
CA GLU A 144 -7.52 8.07 6.76
C GLU A 144 -7.73 9.57 6.63
N ASN A 145 -8.99 9.95 6.36
CA ASN A 145 -9.43 11.35 6.24
C ASN A 145 -8.62 12.09 5.17
N VAL A 146 -8.64 11.58 3.94
CA VAL A 146 -7.90 12.12 2.81
C VAL A 146 -8.87 12.76 1.82
N MET A 147 -8.66 14.03 1.52
CA MET A 147 -9.39 14.74 0.48
C MET A 147 -8.48 14.94 -0.73
N MET A 148 -8.98 14.63 -1.93
CA MET A 148 -8.22 14.69 -3.17
C MET A 148 -8.85 15.65 -4.18
N GLU A 149 -8.03 16.46 -4.85
CA GLU A 149 -8.48 17.34 -5.93
C GLU A 149 -7.58 17.15 -7.14
N ASP A 150 -8.17 16.69 -8.24
CA ASP A 150 -7.52 16.62 -9.55
C ASP A 150 -6.24 15.77 -9.53
N VAL A 151 -6.29 14.69 -8.75
CA VAL A 151 -5.24 13.68 -8.62
C VAL A 151 -5.37 12.66 -9.75
N VAL A 152 -4.26 12.24 -10.37
CA VAL A 152 -4.35 11.29 -11.50
C VAL A 152 -4.72 9.89 -11.02
N ASN A 153 -3.99 9.29 -10.07
CA ASN A 153 -4.29 7.96 -9.50
C ASN A 153 -4.50 8.04 -7.98
N PRO A 154 -5.73 8.25 -7.49
CA PRO A 154 -6.02 8.45 -6.07
C PRO A 154 -5.48 7.37 -5.12
N ILE A 155 -5.83 6.10 -5.35
CA ILE A 155 -5.42 4.98 -4.51
C ILE A 155 -4.75 3.93 -5.39
N ILE A 156 -3.49 3.61 -5.10
CA ILE A 156 -2.74 2.64 -5.91
C ILE A 156 -1.87 1.72 -5.06
N ILE A 157 -1.96 0.42 -5.35
CA ILE A 157 -0.98 -0.59 -5.00
C ILE A 157 -0.48 -1.18 -6.32
N ASP A 158 0.83 -1.12 -6.53
CA ASP A 158 1.48 -1.61 -7.74
C ASP A 158 2.70 -2.47 -7.37
N GLN A 159 2.56 -3.79 -7.48
CA GLN A 159 3.65 -4.76 -7.31
C GLN A 159 4.44 -5.01 -8.60
N PHE A 160 4.11 -4.31 -9.69
CA PHE A 160 4.76 -4.38 -11.01
C PHE A 160 5.53 -3.09 -11.32
N TYR A 161 5.89 -2.32 -10.28
CA TYR A 161 6.56 -1.04 -10.45
C TYR A 161 7.89 -1.19 -11.20
N CYS A 162 8.09 -0.31 -12.17
CA CYS A 162 9.29 -0.24 -13.00
C CYS A 162 9.63 1.24 -13.26
N ASP A 163 10.89 1.63 -13.11
CA ASP A 163 11.36 3.02 -13.32
C ASP A 163 11.83 3.29 -14.76
N SER A 164 11.47 2.39 -15.68
CA SER A 164 11.86 2.41 -17.10
C SER A 164 10.64 2.54 -18.01
N PRO A 165 10.76 3.21 -19.18
CA PRO A 165 9.70 3.20 -20.18
C PRO A 165 9.44 1.81 -20.77
N ASN A 166 10.43 0.91 -20.70
CA ASN A 166 10.28 -0.48 -21.11
C ASN A 166 9.83 -1.32 -19.90
N PRO A 167 8.89 -2.26 -20.09
CA PRO A 167 8.50 -3.19 -19.04
C PRO A 167 9.71 -3.91 -18.45
N CYS A 168 9.79 -3.93 -17.12
CA CYS A 168 10.77 -4.75 -16.43
C CYS A 168 10.51 -6.23 -16.71
N SER A 169 11.57 -7.06 -16.67
CA SER A 169 11.41 -8.50 -16.82
C SER A 169 10.51 -9.07 -15.72
N ASN A 170 9.56 -9.91 -16.12
CA ASN A 170 8.68 -10.57 -15.17
C ASN A 170 9.48 -11.45 -14.21
N GLN A 171 9.20 -11.30 -12.92
CA GLN A 171 9.71 -12.17 -11.87
C GLN A 171 8.57 -12.61 -10.97
N THR A 172 8.72 -13.77 -10.33
CA THR A 172 7.64 -14.46 -9.61
C THR A 172 7.51 -14.03 -8.15
N THR A 173 8.61 -13.64 -7.50
CA THR A 173 8.60 -13.15 -6.12
C THR A 173 8.17 -11.69 -6.06
N ALA A 174 7.55 -11.29 -4.95
CA ALA A 174 7.25 -9.90 -4.67
C ALA A 174 7.25 -9.64 -3.15
N VAL A 175 7.37 -8.37 -2.78
CA VAL A 175 7.18 -7.93 -1.39
C VAL A 175 5.73 -8.19 -0.98
N GLN A 176 5.49 -8.96 0.08
CA GLN A 176 4.13 -9.29 0.52
C GLN A 176 3.40 -8.04 1.04
N ILE A 177 2.20 -7.75 0.53
CA ILE A 177 1.39 -6.62 0.99
C ILE A 177 0.18 -7.15 1.75
N SER A 178 -0.05 -6.66 2.97
CA SER A 178 -1.22 -7.05 3.74
C SER A 178 -1.68 -6.01 4.77
N LYS A 179 -2.94 -6.10 5.20
CA LYS A 179 -3.51 -5.24 6.25
C LYS A 179 -3.34 -3.76 5.92
N ILE A 180 -3.91 -3.36 4.79
CA ILE A 180 -3.92 -1.98 4.30
C ILE A 180 -5.35 -1.45 4.45
N MET A 181 -5.51 -0.34 5.15
CA MET A 181 -6.81 0.29 5.38
C MET A 181 -6.87 1.66 4.72
N TYR A 182 -7.94 1.89 3.97
CA TYR A 182 -8.30 3.18 3.41
C TYR A 182 -9.65 3.60 4.02
N ARG A 183 -9.70 4.77 4.64
CA ARG A 183 -10.89 5.23 5.37
C ARG A 183 -11.19 6.70 5.13
N ASN A 184 -12.45 7.02 4.84
CA ASN A 184 -12.91 8.40 4.62
C ASN A 184 -12.03 9.11 3.58
N ILE A 185 -11.98 8.56 2.38
CA ILE A 185 -11.22 9.14 1.27
C ILE A 185 -12.21 9.65 0.23
N THR A 186 -12.18 10.96 -0.03
CA THR A 186 -13.09 11.60 -0.98
C THR A 186 -12.33 12.48 -1.97
N GLY A 187 -12.87 12.70 -3.16
CA GLY A 187 -12.26 13.65 -4.09
C GLY A 187 -12.44 13.36 -5.56
N THR A 188 -11.61 14.00 -6.39
CA THR A 188 -11.64 13.84 -7.84
C THR A 188 -10.40 13.15 -8.41
N THR A 189 -10.64 12.28 -9.40
CA THR A 189 -9.61 11.64 -10.22
C THR A 189 -9.53 12.25 -11.62
N LYS A 190 -8.35 12.21 -12.24
CA LYS A 190 -8.16 12.48 -13.67
C LYS A 190 -8.09 11.19 -14.51
N SER A 191 -7.65 10.07 -13.94
CA SER A 191 -7.62 8.78 -14.63
C SER A 191 -8.96 8.05 -14.53
N LYS A 192 -9.17 7.05 -15.40
CA LYS A 192 -10.32 6.14 -15.34
C LYS A 192 -10.28 5.28 -14.07
N GLU A 193 -9.12 4.67 -13.80
CA GLU A 193 -8.87 3.82 -12.63
C GLU A 193 -8.58 4.69 -11.39
N ALA A 194 -9.62 5.09 -10.66
CA ALA A 194 -9.45 5.87 -9.43
C ALA A 194 -8.80 5.04 -8.31
N MET A 195 -9.11 3.74 -8.30
CA MET A 195 -8.51 2.75 -7.40
C MET A 195 -7.86 1.66 -8.23
N LYS A 196 -6.58 1.37 -7.98
CA LYS A 196 -5.83 0.33 -8.69
C LYS A 196 -5.07 -0.56 -7.71
N PHE A 197 -5.41 -1.84 -7.67
CA PHE A 197 -4.74 -2.85 -6.87
C PHE A 197 -4.11 -3.89 -7.79
N ALA A 198 -2.92 -3.62 -8.30
CA ALA A 198 -2.18 -4.51 -9.18
C ALA A 198 -1.18 -5.34 -8.37
N CYS A 199 -1.57 -6.56 -7.99
CA CYS A 199 -0.78 -7.44 -7.16
C CYS A 199 -0.37 -8.73 -7.90
N SER A 200 0.71 -9.36 -7.47
CA SER A 200 1.24 -10.63 -8.00
C SER A 200 0.29 -11.77 -7.69
N ASP A 201 0.11 -12.69 -8.64
CA ASP A 201 -0.68 -13.90 -8.44
C ASP A 201 -0.07 -14.84 -7.39
N MET A 202 1.26 -14.86 -7.30
CA MET A 202 2.01 -15.67 -6.32
C MET A 202 2.06 -15.01 -4.93
N PHE A 203 2.00 -13.69 -4.87
CA PHE A 203 2.07 -12.89 -3.63
C PHE A 203 0.92 -11.89 -3.56
N PRO A 204 -0.34 -12.37 -3.53
CA PRO A 204 -1.52 -11.53 -3.62
C PRO A 204 -1.58 -10.56 -2.45
N CYS A 205 -2.11 -9.36 -2.70
CA CYS A 205 -2.41 -8.40 -1.64
C CYS A 205 -3.60 -8.91 -0.83
N ARG A 206 -3.47 -8.96 0.50
CA ARG A 206 -4.52 -9.53 1.38
C ARG A 206 -4.99 -8.53 2.44
N SER A 207 -6.25 -8.65 2.83
CA SER A 207 -6.84 -7.82 3.88
C SER A 207 -6.74 -6.32 3.55
N ILE A 208 -7.11 -5.96 2.32
CA ILE A 208 -7.37 -4.57 1.95
C ILE A 208 -8.76 -4.22 2.50
N VAL A 209 -8.86 -3.13 3.26
CA VAL A 209 -10.12 -2.67 3.85
C VAL A 209 -10.42 -1.28 3.31
N LEU A 210 -11.58 -1.14 2.68
CA LEU A 210 -12.10 0.15 2.22
C LEU A 210 -13.28 0.57 3.10
N THR A 211 -13.29 1.82 3.56
CA THR A 211 -14.40 2.35 4.36
C THR A 211 -14.69 3.78 3.97
N ASN A 212 -15.91 4.07 3.50
CA ASN A 212 -16.33 5.42 3.07
C ASN A 212 -15.35 6.03 2.06
N ILE A 213 -15.28 5.43 0.88
CA ILE A 213 -14.51 5.91 -0.28
C ILE A 213 -15.48 6.53 -1.28
N ASP A 214 -15.23 7.77 -1.69
CA ASP A 214 -16.01 8.44 -2.74
C ASP A 214 -15.09 9.26 -3.67
N LEU A 215 -14.67 8.62 -4.75
CA LEU A 215 -13.76 9.16 -5.76
C LEU A 215 -14.49 9.27 -7.08
N GLN A 216 -14.53 10.49 -7.62
CA GLN A 216 -15.32 10.79 -8.82
C GLN A 216 -14.42 11.30 -9.93
N LYS A 217 -14.73 10.95 -11.18
CA LYS A 217 -14.09 11.54 -12.35
C LYS A 217 -14.97 12.68 -12.86
N LYS A 218 -14.40 13.86 -13.10
CA LYS A 218 -15.17 15.01 -13.62
C LYS A 218 -15.78 14.71 -15.00
N ASP A 219 -15.01 14.05 -15.85
CA ASP A 219 -15.38 13.78 -17.25
C ASP A 219 -15.59 12.27 -17.49
N GLY A 220 -16.63 11.69 -16.88
CA GLY A 220 -17.02 10.29 -17.07
C GLY A 220 -17.04 9.49 -15.77
N THR A 221 -16.82 8.18 -15.86
CA THR A 221 -16.87 7.28 -14.72
C THR A 221 -15.49 7.01 -14.14
N ALA A 222 -15.42 6.98 -12.81
CA ALA A 222 -14.31 6.40 -12.09
C ALA A 222 -14.52 4.88 -11.98
N GLU A 223 -13.44 4.10 -11.97
CA GLU A 223 -13.46 2.64 -11.88
C GLU A 223 -12.42 2.13 -10.88
N THR A 224 -12.61 0.88 -10.45
CA THR A 224 -11.64 0.12 -9.65
C THR A 224 -11.06 -1.01 -10.47
N TYR A 225 -9.73 -1.12 -10.47
CA TYR A 225 -9.01 -2.26 -11.02
C TYR A 225 -8.45 -3.14 -9.88
N CYS A 226 -8.66 -4.45 -9.96
CA CYS A 226 -8.04 -5.43 -9.07
C CYS A 226 -7.35 -6.54 -9.86
N ASN A 227 -6.07 -6.77 -9.59
CA ASN A 227 -5.37 -8.02 -9.89
C ASN A 227 -4.83 -8.61 -8.59
N SER A 228 -5.12 -9.88 -8.37
CA SER A 228 -4.70 -10.70 -7.22
C SER A 228 -4.67 -9.96 -5.88
N ALA A 229 -5.79 -9.29 -5.60
CA ALA A 229 -6.00 -8.52 -4.39
C ALA A 229 -7.31 -8.97 -3.73
N THR A 230 -7.29 -9.16 -2.41
CA THR A 230 -8.47 -9.56 -1.63
C THR A 230 -8.72 -8.61 -0.46
N GLY A 231 -9.99 -8.36 -0.19
CA GLY A 231 -10.41 -7.36 0.77
C GLY A 231 -11.92 -7.26 0.88
N PHE A 232 -12.39 -6.23 1.56
CA PHE A 232 -13.79 -5.91 1.65
C PHE A 232 -14.00 -4.40 1.82
N GLY A 233 -15.17 -3.94 1.39
CA GLY A 233 -15.64 -2.56 1.55
C GLY A 233 -16.78 -2.47 2.56
N PHE A 234 -16.86 -1.38 3.30
CA PHE A 234 -18.00 -1.05 4.16
C PHE A 234 -18.39 0.43 4.02
N GLY A 235 -19.69 0.72 4.09
CA GLY A 235 -20.23 2.07 3.87
C GLY A 235 -20.23 2.46 2.39
N THR A 236 -20.11 3.75 2.09
CA THR A 236 -20.03 4.23 0.70
C THR A 236 -18.73 3.76 0.06
N ILE A 237 -18.81 3.06 -1.07
CA ILE A 237 -17.66 2.67 -1.90
C ILE A 237 -17.96 3.08 -3.34
N ASN A 238 -17.45 4.24 -3.73
CA ASN A 238 -17.55 4.79 -5.07
C ASN A 238 -16.14 5.18 -5.55
N PRO A 239 -15.64 4.66 -6.69
CA PRO A 239 -16.26 3.61 -7.52
C PRO A 239 -16.39 2.27 -6.80
N SER A 240 -17.27 1.37 -7.29
CA SER A 240 -17.42 0.02 -6.73
C SER A 240 -16.08 -0.72 -6.74
N ALA A 241 -15.84 -1.53 -5.70
CA ALA A 241 -14.64 -2.35 -5.53
C ALA A 241 -14.98 -3.84 -5.32
N ASP A 242 -16.07 -4.33 -5.91
CA ASP A 242 -16.53 -5.73 -5.79
C ASP A 242 -15.47 -6.75 -6.24
N CYS A 243 -14.49 -6.32 -7.06
CA CYS A 243 -13.34 -7.14 -7.44
C CYS A 243 -12.39 -7.50 -6.29
N LEU A 244 -12.54 -6.90 -5.10
CA LEU A 244 -11.80 -7.29 -3.90
C LEU A 244 -12.45 -8.45 -3.15
N THR A 245 -13.75 -8.69 -3.35
CA THR A 245 -14.54 -9.70 -2.64
C THR A 245 -14.71 -11.00 -3.42
N SER A 246 -14.24 -11.07 -4.68
CA SER A 246 -14.41 -12.27 -5.50
C SER A 246 -13.60 -13.46 -4.96
N ASP A 247 -14.33 -14.42 -4.39
CA ASP A 247 -13.86 -15.72 -3.91
C ASP A 247 -13.29 -16.64 -5.01
N ASP A 248 -13.38 -16.23 -6.28
CA ASP A 248 -12.91 -16.98 -7.46
C ASP A 248 -11.40 -17.26 -7.47
N LYS A 249 -10.64 -16.76 -6.49
CA LYS A 249 -9.19 -16.99 -6.35
C LYS A 249 -8.80 -18.01 -5.29
N TYR A 250 -9.75 -18.54 -4.52
CA TYR A 250 -9.46 -19.52 -3.46
C TYR A 250 -9.61 -20.98 -3.89
N TYR A 251 -10.31 -21.26 -4.99
CA TYR A 251 -10.72 -22.62 -5.37
C TYR A 251 -9.77 -23.39 -6.32
N SER A 252 -8.66 -22.82 -6.80
CA SER A 252 -7.76 -23.54 -7.72
C SER A 252 -6.64 -24.37 -7.04
N SER A 253 -6.67 -24.55 -5.71
CA SER A 253 -5.60 -25.29 -5.00
C SER A 253 -6.04 -26.57 -4.28
N SER A 254 -7.24 -27.11 -4.56
CA SER A 254 -7.71 -28.34 -3.90
C SER A 254 -8.41 -29.33 -4.85
N SER A 255 -7.81 -29.64 -5.99
CA SER A 255 -8.21 -30.78 -6.81
C SER A 255 -7.03 -31.43 -7.53
N GLU A 256 -6.08 -31.96 -6.78
CA GLU A 256 -5.37 -33.17 -7.18
C GLU A 256 -5.83 -34.29 -6.24
N LYS A 257 -6.79 -35.09 -6.70
CA LYS A 257 -7.04 -36.42 -6.14
C LYS A 257 -6.41 -37.42 -7.09
N ASP A 258 -5.32 -38.02 -6.63
CA ASP A 258 -4.78 -39.26 -7.17
C ASP A 258 -5.90 -40.30 -7.33
N HIS A 259 -6.03 -40.83 -8.54
CA HIS A 259 -6.74 -42.06 -8.80
C HIS A 259 -5.74 -43.21 -8.86
N PRO A 260 -5.74 -44.17 -7.93
CA PRO A 260 -5.22 -45.49 -8.21
C PRO A 260 -6.34 -46.31 -8.86
N SER A 261 -6.05 -46.84 -10.04
CA SER A 261 -6.83 -47.85 -10.75
C SER A 261 -6.96 -49.11 -9.89
N VAL A 262 -8.20 -49.55 -9.61
CA VAL A 262 -8.48 -50.86 -9.00
C VAL A 262 -8.97 -51.82 -10.09
N SER A 263 -8.18 -52.86 -10.34
CA SER A 263 -8.59 -54.07 -11.04
C SER A 263 -9.24 -55.06 -10.07
N GLU A 264 -10.44 -55.49 -10.43
CA GLU A 264 -11.19 -56.73 -10.12
C GLU A 264 -10.94 -57.60 -8.86
N MET A 265 -12.10 -57.91 -8.27
CA MET A 265 -12.54 -59.15 -7.58
C MET A 265 -12.13 -59.44 -6.13
N GLY A 266 -13.16 -59.55 -5.29
CA GLY A 266 -13.12 -60.27 -4.02
C GLY A 266 -14.31 -59.96 -3.11
N ILE A 267 -15.39 -60.73 -3.24
CA ILE A 267 -16.54 -60.71 -2.32
C ILE A 267 -16.12 -61.33 -0.97
N THR A 268 -16.48 -60.70 0.16
CA THR A 268 -16.95 -61.40 1.38
C THR A 268 -17.53 -60.41 2.40
N GLN A 269 -18.60 -60.85 3.07
CA GLN A 269 -19.42 -60.17 4.08
C GLN A 269 -18.76 -60.15 5.49
N LEU A 270 -19.47 -59.51 6.45
CA LEU A 270 -19.38 -59.51 7.93
C LEU A 270 -18.77 -58.21 8.48
N GLU A 271 -19.26 -57.54 9.53
CA GLU A 271 -20.43 -57.65 10.42
C GLU A 271 -20.49 -56.32 11.22
N GLU A 272 -21.66 -55.96 11.75
CA GLU A 272 -21.85 -54.83 12.65
C GLU A 272 -21.14 -55.02 14.00
N SER A 273 -20.67 -53.95 14.62
CA SER A 273 -20.89 -53.75 16.06
C SER A 273 -20.98 -52.26 16.39
N LYS A 274 -22.16 -51.88 16.90
CA LYS A 274 -22.36 -50.70 17.74
C LYS A 274 -21.84 -51.03 19.14
N GLU A 275 -21.21 -50.06 19.79
CA GLU A 275 -21.59 -49.74 21.18
C GLU A 275 -21.19 -48.31 21.55
N ASP A 276 -22.15 -47.65 22.17
CA ASP A 276 -22.12 -46.32 22.75
C ASP A 276 -21.14 -46.24 23.93
N LEU A 277 -20.60 -45.05 24.21
CA LEU A 277 -20.88 -44.40 25.50
C LEU A 277 -20.52 -42.90 25.48
N LEU A 278 -21.55 -42.09 25.76
CA LEU A 278 -21.44 -40.72 26.23
C LEU A 278 -20.68 -40.63 27.57
N VAL A 279 -20.07 -39.47 27.85
CA VAL A 279 -20.48 -38.53 28.93
C VAL A 279 -19.35 -37.52 29.23
N HIS A 280 -19.67 -36.23 29.05
CA HIS A 280 -19.35 -35.00 29.82
C HIS A 280 -17.92 -34.74 30.37
N THR A 281 -17.39 -33.52 30.56
CA THR A 281 -17.92 -32.14 30.65
C THR A 281 -16.72 -31.18 30.59
N GLU A 282 -17.03 -29.91 30.37
CA GLU A 282 -16.17 -28.73 30.41
C GLU A 282 -15.33 -28.56 31.70
N LEU A 283 -14.13 -28.01 31.50
CA LEU A 283 -13.55 -26.88 32.25
C LEU A 283 -12.53 -26.15 31.34
#